data_AF-A0A3M2H397-F1
#
_entry.id   AF-A0A3M2H397-F1
#
_cell.length_a   1.000
_cell.length_b   1.000
_cell.length_c   1.000
_cell.angle_alpha   90.00
_cell.angle_beta   90.00
_cell.angle_gamma   90.00
#
_symmetry.space_group_name_H-M   'P 1'
#
loop_
_entity.id
_entity.type
_entity.pdbx_description
1 polymer ?
#
loop_
_entity_poly.entity_id
_entity_poly.type
_entity_poly.pdbx_seq_one_letter_code
_entity_poly.pdbx_strand_id
1 'polypeptide(L)'
;MNLLITGFLGSGKTTFILNSLVKRYRDRRLAIVVNDFGQVSYDRLRFYAEGLRVEGVEGACFCCSALGELLEVLHTLKGADVLLVETSGLSDPYPVMQAMESEGFPPTSIVCVASALQLEEFLKEPLFLAQLELSDCVVLSFCDLLPSYKPYLNLLDGHITFPAYEGSVDEDFYLFVDGVKSKKRRQKRRKAKVNHPFSQITLKLEGFYSMWEMENYLRSLPASIVRVKGYLECIESPLPLGLNWTRKHLSWETVEKPIDSFLTFIGYGDFILPSLPKREISFESMIPLGSYDKRQGIAYLKGMPVDELTAAEELLKEDLKDAVLLTHEGAFECSLDVGKKLKIELRFCHLHRSLDELKDVKKVLLWDLPDAYASYVVKKLKDKAQVFHVGRQFTLPDAELSLKVDTKEKARVLTR
;
A
#
# COMPACT_ATOMS: atom_id res chain seq x y z
N MET A 1 -11.82 25.58 18.86
CA MET A 1 -10.65 26.00 18.07
C MET A 1 -10.02 24.73 17.54
N ASN A 2 -9.76 24.63 16.23
CA ASN A 2 -9.33 23.38 15.62
C ASN A 2 -8.05 23.65 14.82
N LEU A 3 -6.92 23.07 15.21
CA LEU A 3 -5.67 23.26 14.50
C LEU A 3 -5.29 21.97 13.78
N LEU A 4 -4.96 22.10 12.50
CA LEU A 4 -4.31 21.04 11.73
C LEU A 4 -2.81 21.33 11.71
N ILE A 5 -2.01 20.43 12.27
CA ILE A 5 -0.55 20.54 12.35
C ILE A 5 0.05 19.60 11.31
N THR A 6 0.76 20.18 10.34
CA THR A 6 1.43 19.46 9.26
C THR A 6 2.91 19.84 9.17
N GLY A 7 3.64 19.26 8.22
CA GLY A 7 5.07 19.48 8.02
C GLY A 7 5.82 18.16 7.87
N PHE A 8 7.01 18.23 7.26
CA PHE A 8 7.76 17.04 6.86
C PHE A 8 8.22 16.18 8.05
N LEU A 9 8.63 14.93 7.80
CA LEU A 9 9.15 14.06 8.86
C LEU A 9 10.38 14.69 9.51
N GLY A 10 10.46 14.64 10.85
CA GLY A 10 11.56 15.24 11.61
C GLY A 10 11.47 16.76 11.80
N SER A 11 10.43 17.44 11.28
CA SER A 11 10.30 18.89 11.41
C SER A 11 10.01 19.40 12.83
N GLY A 12 9.81 18.51 13.80
CA GLY A 12 9.55 18.90 15.20
C GLY A 12 8.08 19.15 15.55
N LYS A 13 7.13 18.68 14.72
CA LYS A 13 5.67 18.78 14.97
C LYS A 13 5.26 18.40 16.40
N THR A 14 5.62 17.19 16.83
CA THR A 14 5.28 16.68 18.17
C THR A 14 5.89 17.53 19.28
N THR A 15 7.15 17.97 19.14
CA THR A 15 7.80 18.87 20.10
C THR A 15 7.09 20.21 20.17
N PHE A 16 6.70 20.76 19.02
CA PHE A 16 5.92 22.00 18.95
C PHE A 16 4.55 21.86 19.64
N ILE A 17 3.82 20.77 19.40
CA ILE A 17 2.55 20.49 20.06
C ILE A 17 2.74 20.46 21.58
N LEU A 18 3.73 19.72 22.08
CA LEU A 18 4.01 19.58 23.51
C LEU A 18 4.43 20.90 24.17
N ASN A 19 5.39 21.60 23.57
CA ASN A 19 6.04 22.74 24.21
C ASN A 19 5.28 24.06 24.01
N SER A 20 4.46 24.17 22.95
CA SER A 20 3.64 25.36 22.69
C SER A 20 2.17 25.11 23.01
N LEU A 21 1.53 24.23 22.24
CA LEU A 21 0.06 24.13 22.22
C LEU A 21 -0.52 23.49 23.48
N VAL A 22 0.06 22.38 23.94
CA VAL A 22 -0.39 21.68 25.16
C VAL A 22 -0.23 22.60 26.37
N LYS A 23 0.91 23.29 26.51
CA LYS A 23 1.12 24.23 27.61
C LYS A 23 0.13 25.40 27.57
N ARG A 24 -0.15 25.95 26.38
CA ARG A 24 -1.03 27.11 26.21
C ARG A 24 -2.51 26.80 26.47
N TYR A 25 -2.97 25.62 26.10
CA TYR A 25 -4.40 25.27 26.07
C TYR A 25 -4.79 24.18 27.07
N ARG A 26 -3.92 23.83 28.03
CA ARG A 26 -4.16 22.78 29.04
C ARG A 26 -5.42 22.99 29.87
N ASP A 27 -5.77 24.26 30.14
CA ASP A 27 -6.94 24.62 30.96
C ASP A 27 -8.28 24.55 30.20
N ARG A 28 -8.26 24.10 28.94
CA ARG A 28 -9.45 23.92 28.09
C ARG A 28 -9.69 22.42 27.87
N ARG A 29 -10.87 22.03 27.39
CA ARG A 29 -11.11 20.64 26.96
C ARG A 29 -10.33 20.38 25.66
N LEU A 30 -9.06 20.06 25.82
CA LEU A 30 -8.09 19.83 24.75
C LEU A 30 -8.09 18.34 24.37
N ALA A 31 -8.30 18.09 23.08
CA ALA A 31 -8.17 16.80 22.43
C ALA A 31 -7.04 16.84 21.40
N ILE A 32 -6.27 15.76 21.32
CA ILE A 32 -5.16 15.60 20.36
C ILE A 32 -5.37 14.30 19.60
N VAL A 33 -5.31 14.38 18.27
CA VAL A 33 -5.33 13.23 17.36
C VAL A 33 -3.99 13.12 16.67
N VAL A 34 -3.36 11.95 16.73
CA VAL A 34 -2.04 11.70 16.15
C VAL A 34 -2.14 10.52 15.18
N ASN A 35 -1.70 10.72 13.94
CA ASN A 35 -1.69 9.66 12.92
C ASN A 35 -0.67 8.54 13.17
N ASP A 36 0.34 8.77 14.00
CA ASP A 36 1.52 7.89 14.11
C ASP A 36 1.42 6.98 15.35
N PHE A 37 0.35 6.18 15.40
CA PHE A 37 0.09 5.24 16.50
C PHE A 37 1.12 4.09 16.49
N GLY A 38 1.80 3.86 17.62
CA GLY A 38 2.88 2.87 17.75
C GLY A 38 4.30 3.40 17.50
N GLN A 39 4.45 4.70 17.23
CA GLN A 39 5.74 5.38 17.11
C GLN A 39 5.97 6.34 18.29
N VAL A 40 7.22 6.81 18.38
CA VAL A 40 7.76 7.67 19.45
C VAL A 40 6.93 8.94 19.70
N SER A 41 6.18 9.44 18.72
CA SER A 41 5.34 10.64 18.84
C SER A 41 4.08 10.44 19.69
N TYR A 42 3.36 9.32 19.51
CA TYR A 42 2.14 9.01 20.27
C TYR A 42 2.45 8.77 21.74
N ASP A 43 3.48 7.97 22.03
CA ASP A 43 3.90 7.67 23.40
C ASP A 43 4.38 8.91 24.14
N ARG A 44 5.14 9.79 23.47
CA ARG A 44 5.53 11.09 24.05
C ARG A 44 4.32 11.96 24.35
N LEU A 45 3.36 12.08 23.42
CA LEU A 45 2.18 12.90 23.65
C LEU A 45 1.35 12.34 24.81
N ARG A 46 1.13 11.04 24.88
CA ARG A 46 0.46 10.42 26.03
C ARG A 46 1.18 10.65 27.36
N PHE A 47 2.50 10.50 27.37
CA PHE A 47 3.29 10.65 28.59
C PHE A 47 3.31 12.10 29.10
N TYR A 48 3.55 13.07 28.22
CA TYR A 48 3.71 14.47 28.61
C TYR A 48 2.39 15.26 28.67
N ALA A 49 1.34 14.80 27.99
CA ALA A 49 -0.01 15.40 28.03
C ALA A 49 -0.93 14.71 29.06
N GLU A 50 -0.37 14.25 30.18
CA GLU A 50 -1.11 13.55 31.23
C GLU A 50 -2.37 14.32 31.68
N GLY A 51 -3.51 13.61 31.73
CA GLY A 51 -4.83 14.19 32.03
C GLY A 51 -5.58 14.79 30.82
N LEU A 52 -4.97 14.82 29.63
CA LEU A 52 -5.61 15.24 28.39
C LEU A 52 -6.07 14.05 27.55
N ARG A 53 -7.05 14.28 26.67
CA ARG A 53 -7.56 13.24 25.77
C ARG A 53 -6.67 13.16 24.53
N VAL A 54 -5.84 12.12 24.46
CA VAL A 54 -4.94 11.83 23.33
C VAL A 54 -5.39 10.55 22.64
N GLU A 55 -5.90 10.69 21.42
CA GLU A 55 -6.34 9.58 20.56
C GLU A 55 -5.30 9.35 19.45
N GLY A 56 -5.11 8.08 19.09
CA GLY A 56 -4.23 7.69 17.99
C GLY A 56 -5.04 7.04 16.88
N VAL A 57 -4.63 7.27 15.64
CA VAL A 57 -5.21 6.62 14.47
C VAL A 57 -4.14 5.69 13.88
N GLU A 58 -4.50 4.45 13.57
CA GLU A 58 -3.55 3.45 13.10
C GLU A 58 -3.39 3.56 11.57
N GLY A 59 -2.15 3.75 11.10
CA GLY A 59 -1.84 3.67 9.69
C GLY A 59 -0.70 4.56 9.22
N ALA A 60 0.09 4.01 8.29
CA ALA A 60 1.32 4.63 7.77
C ALA A 60 1.13 6.04 7.15
N CYS A 61 -0.09 6.44 6.78
CA CYS A 61 -0.52 7.76 6.27
C CYS A 61 -2.06 7.81 6.22
N PHE A 62 -2.67 8.99 6.44
CA PHE A 62 -4.14 9.24 6.31
C PHE A 62 -4.75 9.03 4.90
N CYS A 63 -4.13 8.26 3.99
CA CYS A 63 -4.51 8.25 2.59
C CYS A 63 -5.52 7.16 2.14
N CYS A 64 -5.85 6.13 2.94
CA CYS A 64 -6.94 5.18 2.56
C CYS A 64 -7.62 4.43 3.73
N SER A 65 -6.87 3.69 4.56
CA SER A 65 -7.43 2.94 5.70
C SER A 65 -7.63 3.81 6.94
N ALA A 66 -6.62 4.63 7.26
CA ALA A 66 -6.61 5.53 8.40
C ALA A 66 -7.60 6.71 8.29
N LEU A 67 -8.14 7.00 7.11
CA LEU A 67 -9.12 8.09 6.96
C LEU A 67 -10.47 7.70 7.59
N GLY A 68 -10.90 6.43 7.45
CA GLY A 68 -12.10 5.93 8.11
C GLY A 68 -11.98 5.98 9.63
N GLU A 69 -10.86 5.49 10.16
CA GLU A 69 -10.54 5.57 11.59
C GLU A 69 -10.45 7.02 12.10
N LEU A 70 -9.88 7.94 11.31
CA LEU A 70 -9.87 9.37 11.64
C LEU A 70 -11.29 9.91 11.81
N LEU A 71 -12.21 9.58 10.88
CA LEU A 71 -13.60 10.02 10.97
C LEU A 71 -14.28 9.49 12.24
N GLU A 72 -14.07 8.21 12.57
CA GLU A 72 -14.59 7.61 13.80
C GLU A 72 -14.05 8.31 15.05
N VAL A 73 -12.73 8.52 15.12
CA VAL A 73 -12.09 9.23 16.22
C VAL A 73 -12.64 10.65 16.35
N LEU A 74 -12.68 11.42 15.25
CA LEU A 74 -13.23 12.78 15.24
C LEU A 74 -14.67 12.81 15.75
N HIS A 75 -15.50 11.84 15.35
CA HIS A 75 -16.87 11.73 15.83
C HIS A 75 -16.96 11.62 17.36
N THR A 76 -16.06 10.87 17.99
CA THR A 76 -16.02 10.74 19.45
C THR A 76 -15.53 11.99 20.19
N LEU A 77 -14.90 12.95 19.48
CA LEU A 77 -14.30 14.15 20.06
C LEU A 77 -15.24 15.37 20.05
N LYS A 78 -16.51 15.17 19.70
CA LYS A 78 -17.55 16.20 19.79
C LYS A 78 -17.62 16.75 21.22
N GLY A 79 -17.42 18.05 21.36
CA GLY A 79 -17.40 18.75 22.65
C GLY A 79 -16.01 19.19 23.14
N ALA A 80 -14.93 18.89 22.41
CA ALA A 80 -13.62 19.51 22.66
C ALA A 80 -13.67 21.03 22.40
N ASP A 81 -13.07 21.82 23.29
CA ASP A 81 -12.88 23.27 23.10
C ASP A 81 -11.71 23.55 22.16
N VAL A 82 -10.69 22.68 22.23
CA VAL A 82 -9.51 22.71 21.38
C VAL A 82 -9.25 21.33 20.82
N LEU A 83 -9.19 21.21 19.49
CA LEU A 83 -8.79 19.99 18.80
C LEU A 83 -7.48 20.25 18.06
N LEU A 84 -6.48 19.42 18.31
CA LEU A 84 -5.21 19.41 17.58
C LEU A 84 -5.14 18.11 16.77
N VAL A 85 -4.95 18.21 15.47
CA VAL A 85 -4.76 17.05 14.60
C VAL A 85 -3.37 17.10 14.00
N GLU A 86 -2.50 16.16 14.37
CA GLU A 86 -1.16 16.01 13.80
C GLU A 86 -1.19 15.06 12.60
N THR A 87 -0.78 15.55 11.42
CA THR A 87 -0.58 14.71 10.24
C THR A 87 0.76 13.98 10.31
N SER A 88 0.89 12.85 9.61
CA SER A 88 2.21 12.21 9.49
C SER A 88 3.19 13.12 8.74
N GLY A 89 4.49 12.92 8.97
CA GLY A 89 5.53 13.67 8.26
C GLY A 89 5.56 13.44 6.75
N LEU A 90 4.85 12.42 6.27
CA LEU A 90 4.83 11.96 4.87
C LEU A 90 3.42 12.02 4.26
N SER A 91 2.46 12.68 4.91
CA SER A 91 1.09 12.80 4.41
C SER A 91 0.83 14.15 3.74
N ASP A 92 0.01 14.12 2.69
CA ASP A 92 -0.70 15.29 2.19
C ASP A 92 -1.74 15.73 3.24
N PRO A 93 -1.74 17.00 3.69
CA PRO A 93 -2.69 17.49 4.68
C PRO A 93 -4.10 17.74 4.13
N TYR A 94 -4.30 17.79 2.81
CA TYR A 94 -5.60 18.14 2.23
C TYR A 94 -6.72 17.13 2.55
N PRO A 95 -6.53 15.80 2.43
CA PRO A 95 -7.57 14.83 2.81
C PRO A 95 -7.92 14.90 4.31
N VAL A 96 -6.95 15.21 5.16
CA VAL A 96 -7.16 15.36 6.61
C VAL A 96 -8.00 16.59 6.91
N MET A 97 -7.69 17.72 6.25
CA MET A 97 -8.49 18.94 6.32
C MET A 97 -9.94 18.67 5.90
N GLN A 98 -10.16 17.95 4.79
CA GLN A 98 -11.50 17.60 4.32
C GLN A 98 -12.26 16.71 5.32
N ALA A 99 -11.60 15.71 5.92
CA ALA A 99 -12.21 14.86 6.94
C ALA A 99 -12.60 15.65 8.20
N MET A 100 -11.74 16.57 8.62
CA MET A 100 -12.05 17.50 9.71
C MET A 100 -13.27 18.37 9.37
N GLU A 101 -13.33 18.93 8.16
CA GLU A 101 -14.47 19.72 7.70
C GLU A 101 -15.78 18.90 7.66
N SER A 102 -15.73 17.67 7.17
CA SER A 102 -16.92 16.81 7.05
C SER A 102 -17.48 16.39 8.42
N GLU A 103 -16.62 16.21 9.43
CA GLU A 103 -17.03 15.87 10.80
C GLU A 103 -17.38 17.09 11.66
N GLY A 104 -17.45 18.28 11.08
CA GLY A 104 -17.82 19.51 11.79
C GLY A 104 -16.70 20.11 12.64
N PHE A 105 -15.44 19.77 12.33
CA PHE A 105 -14.23 20.34 12.91
C PHE A 105 -13.40 21.15 11.90
N PRO A 106 -13.99 22.10 11.13
CA PRO A 106 -13.22 22.87 10.16
C PRO A 106 -12.00 23.53 10.85
N PRO A 107 -10.78 23.38 10.31
CA PRO A 107 -9.60 23.98 10.91
C PRO A 107 -9.74 25.51 11.03
N THR A 108 -9.52 26.06 12.22
CA THR A 108 -9.42 27.50 12.43
C THR A 108 -8.13 28.05 11.83
N SER A 109 -7.06 27.24 11.90
CA SER A 109 -5.78 27.46 11.24
C SER A 109 -5.10 26.14 10.89
N ILE A 110 -4.37 26.13 9.77
CA ILE A 110 -3.47 25.07 9.35
C ILE A 110 -2.03 25.55 9.58
N VAL A 111 -1.28 24.83 10.41
CA VAL A 111 0.08 25.19 10.82
C VAL A 111 1.07 24.22 10.20
N CYS A 112 1.98 24.71 9.35
CA CYS A 112 3.10 23.92 8.84
C CYS A 112 4.32 24.10 9.73
N VAL A 113 4.84 23.03 10.32
CA VAL A 113 6.09 23.06 11.08
C VAL A 113 7.24 22.71 10.14
N ALA A 114 8.20 23.62 9.98
CA ALA A 114 9.33 23.50 9.07
C ALA A 114 10.66 23.57 9.83
N SER A 115 11.55 22.59 9.60
CA SER A 115 12.87 22.57 10.24
C SER A 115 13.81 23.59 9.60
N ALA A 116 14.31 24.56 10.37
CA ALA A 116 15.31 25.50 9.86
C ALA A 116 16.60 24.80 9.44
N LEU A 117 16.92 23.64 10.03
CA LEU A 117 18.12 22.86 9.72
C LEU A 117 18.04 22.18 8.34
N GLN A 118 16.84 21.88 7.85
CA GLN A 118 16.61 21.08 6.64
C GLN A 118 15.75 21.82 5.60
N LEU A 119 15.41 23.08 5.84
CA LEU A 119 14.42 23.83 5.07
C LEU A 119 14.76 23.87 3.58
N GLU A 120 16.01 24.13 3.22
CA GLU A 120 16.45 24.19 1.82
C GLU A 120 16.27 22.86 1.07
N GLU A 121 16.46 21.74 1.77
CA GLU A 121 16.23 20.40 1.21
C GLU A 121 14.74 20.14 1.09
N PHE A 122 13.96 20.47 2.12
CA PHE A 122 12.52 20.28 2.12
C PHE A 122 11.81 21.14 1.08
N LEU A 123 12.30 22.35 0.78
CA LEU A 123 11.75 23.19 -0.29
C LEU A 123 11.91 22.60 -1.69
N LYS A 124 12.78 21.59 -1.87
CA LYS A 124 12.89 20.82 -3.11
C LYS A 124 11.88 19.66 -3.16
N GLU A 125 11.30 19.31 -2.02
CA GLU A 125 10.34 18.22 -1.89
C GLU A 125 8.92 18.74 -2.14
N PRO A 126 8.22 18.28 -3.21
CA PRO A 126 6.93 18.85 -3.51
C PRO A 126 5.85 18.50 -2.48
N LEU A 127 6.08 17.50 -1.61
CA LEU A 127 5.17 17.18 -0.51
C LEU A 127 5.20 18.28 0.52
N PHE A 128 6.42 18.73 0.85
CA PHE A 128 6.59 19.84 1.75
C PHE A 128 6.04 21.13 1.15
N LEU A 129 6.19 21.34 -0.16
CA LEU A 129 5.54 22.46 -0.84
C LEU A 129 4.01 22.39 -0.71
N ALA A 130 3.38 21.23 -0.90
CA ALA A 130 1.94 21.07 -0.68
C ALA A 130 1.54 21.34 0.79
N GLN A 131 2.33 20.87 1.75
CA GLN A 131 2.13 21.14 3.19
C GLN A 131 2.25 22.63 3.51
N LEU A 132 3.21 23.31 2.88
CA LEU A 132 3.47 24.74 3.02
C LEU A 132 2.38 25.59 2.35
N GLU A 133 1.95 25.23 1.15
CA GLU A 133 0.92 25.92 0.38
C GLU A 133 -0.46 25.89 1.05
N LEU A 134 -0.81 24.78 1.70
CA LEU A 134 -2.09 24.67 2.43
C LEU A 134 -2.06 25.43 3.77
N SER A 135 -0.89 25.75 4.31
CA SER A 135 -0.76 26.35 5.64
C SER A 135 -1.16 27.82 5.70
N ASP A 136 -1.82 28.21 6.78
CA ASP A 136 -2.09 29.62 7.13
C ASP A 136 -0.86 30.31 7.70
N CYS A 137 -0.02 29.55 8.40
CA CYS A 137 1.25 30.02 8.94
C CYS A 137 2.27 28.88 9.06
N VAL A 138 3.53 29.29 9.14
CA VAL A 138 4.68 28.40 9.33
C VAL A 138 5.24 28.60 10.73
N VAL A 139 5.52 27.50 11.40
CA VAL A 139 6.38 27.49 12.59
C VAL A 139 7.76 27.01 12.16
N LEU A 140 8.75 27.89 12.21
CA LEU A 140 10.12 27.56 11.87
C LEU A 140 10.82 26.99 13.12
N SER A 141 11.04 25.69 13.15
CA SER A 141 11.61 24.97 14.30
C SER A 141 13.14 24.96 14.26
N PHE A 142 13.73 24.66 15.42
CA PHE A 142 15.18 24.57 15.64
C PHE A 142 15.94 25.89 15.42
N CYS A 143 15.28 27.04 15.60
CA CYS A 143 15.94 28.34 15.48
C CYS A 143 17.01 28.56 16.55
N ASP A 144 16.87 27.93 17.71
CA ASP A 144 17.83 27.92 18.82
C ASP A 144 19.17 27.25 18.48
N LEU A 145 19.18 26.34 17.50
CA LEU A 145 20.38 25.60 17.09
C LEU A 145 21.20 26.32 16.01
N LEU A 146 20.73 27.47 15.54
CA LEU A 146 21.35 28.24 14.47
C LEU A 146 21.96 29.54 15.03
N PRO A 147 23.13 29.97 14.51
CA PRO A 147 23.67 31.31 14.82
C PRO A 147 22.69 32.44 14.43
N SER A 148 21.89 32.21 13.38
CA SER A 148 20.82 33.11 12.95
C SER A 148 19.81 32.38 12.06
N TYR A 149 18.52 32.44 12.40
CA TYR A 149 17.45 31.87 11.60
C TYR A 149 16.93 32.84 10.51
N LYS A 150 17.33 34.12 10.54
CA LYS A 150 16.82 35.16 9.62
C LYS A 150 16.97 34.82 8.14
N PRO A 151 18.06 34.21 7.65
CA PRO A 151 18.18 33.83 6.24
C PRO A 151 17.07 32.87 5.77
N TYR A 152 16.64 31.96 6.64
CA TYR A 152 15.60 30.97 6.35
C TYR A 152 14.21 31.58 6.26
N LEU A 153 13.96 32.74 6.89
CA LEU A 153 12.70 33.48 6.71
C LEU A 153 12.52 33.94 5.26
N ASN A 154 13.61 34.29 4.58
CA ASN A 154 13.55 34.71 3.17
C ASN A 154 13.14 33.56 2.24
N LEU A 155 13.45 32.31 2.62
CA LEU A 155 13.05 31.12 1.87
C LEU A 155 11.56 30.80 2.01
N LEU A 156 10.92 31.35 3.04
CA LEU A 156 9.48 31.24 3.31
C LEU A 156 8.73 32.52 2.95
N ASP A 157 9.29 33.34 2.06
CA ASP A 157 8.69 34.61 1.68
C ASP A 157 7.24 34.42 1.18
N GLY A 158 6.35 35.30 1.64
CA GLY A 158 4.91 35.19 1.40
C GLY A 158 4.15 34.28 2.37
N HIS A 159 4.82 33.63 3.33
CA HIS A 159 4.18 32.91 4.44
C HIS A 159 4.37 33.64 5.78
N ILE A 160 3.32 33.68 6.59
CA ILE A 160 3.42 34.20 7.97
C ILE A 160 4.21 33.18 8.77
N THR A 161 5.41 33.57 9.22
CA THR A 161 6.34 32.64 9.87
C THR A 161 6.61 33.06 11.30
N PHE A 162 6.52 32.10 12.23
CA PHE A 162 6.82 32.26 13.64
C PHE A 162 8.05 31.40 13.98
N PRO A 163 9.16 32.01 14.43
CA PRO A 163 10.32 31.24 14.88
C PRO A 163 9.99 30.50 16.18
N ALA A 164 10.49 29.28 16.31
CA ALA A 164 10.35 28.48 17.51
C ALA A 164 11.72 28.12 18.11
N TYR A 165 11.80 28.22 19.44
CA TYR A 165 12.97 27.91 20.25
C TYR A 165 12.63 26.73 21.15
N GLU A 166 13.33 25.61 20.98
CA GLU A 166 13.02 24.35 21.68
C GLU A 166 11.55 23.91 21.50
N GLY A 167 10.94 24.23 20.35
CA GLY A 167 9.53 23.96 20.05
C GLY A 167 8.53 24.91 20.74
N SER A 168 8.99 25.96 21.40
CA SER A 168 8.14 27.03 21.96
C SER A 168 8.07 28.22 21.01
N VAL A 169 6.89 28.83 20.86
CA VAL A 169 6.66 30.06 20.07
C VAL A 169 6.20 31.21 20.95
N ASP A 170 6.41 32.43 20.48
CA ASP A 170 6.03 33.68 21.18
C ASP A 170 4.52 33.99 21.06
N GLU A 171 4.05 34.96 21.86
CA GLU A 171 2.62 35.31 21.99
C GLU A 171 1.95 35.72 20.68
N ASP A 172 2.73 36.26 19.74
CA ASP A 172 2.24 36.65 18.42
C ASP A 172 1.65 35.47 17.63
N PHE A 173 2.17 34.25 17.84
CA PHE A 173 1.60 33.04 17.25
C PHE A 173 0.20 32.77 17.82
N TYR A 174 0.03 32.81 19.15
CA TYR A 174 -1.26 32.54 19.78
C TYR A 174 -2.30 33.59 19.38
N LEU A 175 -1.92 34.87 19.33
CA LEU A 175 -2.80 35.95 18.84
C LEU A 175 -3.24 35.75 17.38
N PHE A 176 -2.41 35.10 16.56
CA PHE A 176 -2.75 34.75 15.19
C PHE A 176 -3.74 33.57 15.12
N VAL A 177 -3.44 32.45 15.78
CA VAL A 177 -4.29 31.24 15.71
C VAL A 177 -5.58 31.35 16.52
N ASP A 178 -5.60 32.17 17.57
CA ASP A 178 -6.80 32.49 18.36
C ASP A 178 -7.70 33.54 17.66
N GLY A 179 -7.22 34.15 16.57
CA GLY A 179 -7.99 35.07 15.73
C GLY A 179 -8.08 36.53 16.21
N VAL A 180 -7.19 36.96 17.11
CA VAL A 180 -7.18 38.33 17.68
C VAL A 180 -6.57 39.37 16.71
N LYS A 181 -5.66 38.96 15.81
CA LYS A 181 -5.23 39.81 14.69
C LYS A 181 -6.14 39.57 13.49
N SER A 182 -6.91 40.60 13.11
CA SER A 182 -7.86 40.51 12.00
C SER A 182 -7.23 39.86 10.77
N LYS A 183 -7.89 38.86 10.17
CA LYS A 183 -7.56 38.26 8.86
C LYS A 183 -7.73 39.28 7.70
N LYS A 184 -7.43 40.57 7.91
CA LYS A 184 -7.40 41.66 6.94
C LYS A 184 -6.06 41.68 6.20
N ARG A 185 -5.84 40.65 5.38
CA ARG A 185 -5.03 40.75 4.16
C ARG A 185 -5.48 39.74 3.12
N ARG A 186 -6.81 39.65 2.93
CA ARG A 186 -7.42 39.17 1.69
C ARG A 186 -7.24 40.26 0.62
N GLN A 187 -6.03 40.42 0.10
CA GLN A 187 -5.83 41.03 -1.21
C GLN A 187 -5.29 39.96 -2.16
N LYS A 188 -6.19 39.46 -3.01
CA LYS A 188 -5.89 39.03 -4.38
C LYS A 188 -4.72 38.04 -4.59
N ARG A 189 -4.40 37.13 -3.67
CA ARG A 189 -4.12 35.78 -4.17
C ARG A 189 -5.46 35.29 -4.68
N ARG A 190 -5.60 35.27 -6.01
CA ARG A 190 -6.73 34.64 -6.68
C ARG A 190 -7.04 33.37 -5.87
N LYS A 191 -8.31 33.04 -5.69
CA LYS A 191 -8.67 31.63 -5.79
C LYS A 191 -8.18 31.21 -7.18
N ALA A 192 -6.87 30.97 -7.33
CA ALA A 192 -6.41 29.99 -8.28
C ALA A 192 -7.33 28.83 -7.95
N LYS A 193 -8.01 28.28 -8.97
CA LYS A 193 -8.49 26.90 -8.84
C LYS A 193 -7.39 26.20 -8.08
N VAL A 194 -7.70 25.69 -6.88
CA VAL A 194 -6.80 24.78 -6.22
C VAL A 194 -6.79 23.61 -7.20
N ASN A 195 -5.91 23.69 -8.20
CA ASN A 195 -5.47 22.51 -8.91
C ASN A 195 -4.86 21.75 -7.77
N HIS A 196 -5.58 20.71 -7.33
CA HIS A 196 -5.03 19.78 -6.36
C HIS A 196 -3.61 19.53 -6.83
N PRO A 197 -2.59 19.82 -5.99
CA PRO A 197 -1.23 19.62 -6.42
C PRO A 197 -1.02 18.15 -6.71
N PHE A 198 -1.92 17.26 -6.28
CA PHE A 198 -1.95 15.87 -6.63
C PHE A 198 -3.11 15.51 -7.56
N SER A 199 -2.80 14.82 -8.66
CA SER A 199 -3.77 14.06 -9.43
C SER A 199 -3.76 12.60 -8.98
N GLN A 200 -4.86 11.90 -9.23
CA GLN A 200 -4.96 10.46 -9.03
C GLN A 200 -5.36 9.81 -10.34
N ILE A 201 -4.66 8.73 -10.69
CA ILE A 201 -5.05 7.86 -11.80
C ILE A 201 -5.17 6.45 -11.25
N THR A 202 -6.34 5.82 -11.46
CA THR A 202 -6.55 4.42 -11.08
C THR A 202 -6.64 3.59 -12.35
N LEU A 203 -5.73 2.64 -12.50
CA LEU A 203 -5.72 1.68 -13.58
C LEU A 203 -6.35 0.38 -13.09
N LYS A 204 -7.39 -0.09 -13.76
CA LYS A 204 -7.82 -1.48 -13.65
C LYS A 204 -6.80 -2.35 -14.37
N LEU A 205 -6.38 -3.42 -13.71
CA LEU A 205 -5.41 -4.34 -14.23
C LEU A 205 -6.10 -5.65 -14.63
N GLU A 206 -5.59 -6.25 -15.69
CA GLU A 206 -6.04 -7.55 -16.16
C GLU A 206 -4.84 -8.47 -16.35
N GLY A 207 -5.02 -9.75 -16.05
CA GLY A 207 -3.95 -10.74 -16.16
C GLY A 207 -2.90 -10.61 -15.07
N PHE A 208 -1.75 -11.22 -15.32
CA PHE A 208 -0.67 -11.36 -14.36
C PHE A 208 0.50 -10.43 -14.72
N TYR A 209 1.19 -9.95 -13.70
CA TYR A 209 2.37 -9.11 -13.81
C TYR A 209 3.55 -9.79 -13.12
N SER A 210 4.78 -9.52 -13.55
CA SER A 210 5.95 -9.85 -12.74
C SER A 210 6.12 -8.81 -11.63
N MET A 211 6.34 -9.29 -10.41
CA MET A 211 6.79 -8.44 -9.30
C MET A 211 8.05 -7.69 -9.72
N TRP A 212 9.07 -8.36 -10.25
CA TRP A 212 10.34 -7.73 -10.64
C TRP A 212 10.15 -6.62 -11.69
N GLU A 213 9.37 -6.88 -12.74
CA GLU A 213 9.08 -5.86 -13.76
C GLU A 213 8.26 -4.71 -13.17
N MET A 214 7.35 -5.00 -12.25
CA MET A 214 6.59 -3.98 -11.54
C MET A 214 7.49 -3.14 -10.63
N GLU A 215 8.45 -3.73 -9.91
CA GLU A 215 9.41 -2.98 -9.10
C GLU A 215 10.26 -2.05 -9.97
N ASN A 216 10.73 -2.54 -11.12
CA ASN A 216 11.48 -1.72 -12.08
C ASN A 216 10.62 -0.60 -12.66
N TYR A 217 9.37 -0.90 -13.00
CA TYR A 217 8.40 0.10 -13.43
C TYR A 217 8.21 1.18 -12.38
N LEU A 218 7.99 0.81 -11.11
CA LEU A 218 7.86 1.75 -9.99
C LEU A 218 9.11 2.61 -9.80
N ARG A 219 10.31 2.02 -9.91
CA ARG A 219 11.59 2.76 -9.85
C ARG A 219 11.76 3.75 -11.01
N SER A 220 11.14 3.47 -12.16
CA SER A 220 11.18 4.33 -13.35
C SER A 220 10.14 5.44 -13.36
N LEU A 221 9.20 5.44 -12.41
CA LEU A 221 8.14 6.45 -12.37
C LEU A 221 8.72 7.86 -12.24
N PRO A 222 8.13 8.86 -12.92
CA PRO A 222 8.52 10.24 -12.76
C PRO A 222 8.50 10.66 -11.28
N ALA A 223 9.42 11.55 -10.89
CA ALA A 223 9.49 12.07 -9.51
C ALA A 223 8.20 12.78 -9.06
N SER A 224 7.33 13.16 -10.01
CA SER A 224 6.00 13.67 -9.72
C SER A 224 5.12 12.62 -9.05
N ILE A 225 5.24 11.33 -9.39
CA ILE A 225 4.47 10.26 -8.74
C ILE A 225 5.10 9.94 -7.39
N VAL A 226 4.31 10.11 -6.34
CA VAL A 226 4.79 9.95 -4.95
C VAL A 226 4.35 8.65 -4.33
N ARG A 227 3.23 8.10 -4.81
CA ARG A 227 2.62 6.94 -4.21
C ARG A 227 1.92 6.08 -5.25
N VAL A 228 2.09 4.77 -5.09
CA VAL A 228 1.33 3.77 -5.81
C VAL A 228 0.79 2.76 -4.80
N LYS A 229 -0.49 2.43 -4.90
CA LYS A 229 -1.11 1.38 -4.09
C LYS A 229 -2.08 0.57 -4.92
N GLY A 230 -2.24 -0.69 -4.59
CA GLY A 230 -3.37 -1.47 -5.08
C GLY A 230 -3.12 -2.95 -4.98
N TYR A 231 -3.84 -3.72 -5.77
CA TYR A 231 -3.77 -5.16 -5.79
C TYR A 231 -3.48 -5.65 -7.20
N LEU A 232 -2.69 -6.69 -7.31
CA LEU A 232 -2.40 -7.30 -8.59
C LEU A 232 -2.18 -8.80 -8.44
N GLU A 233 -2.49 -9.48 -9.53
CA GLU A 233 -2.11 -10.88 -9.72
C GLU A 233 -0.66 -10.90 -10.18
N CYS A 234 0.20 -11.56 -9.43
CA CYS A 234 1.62 -11.67 -9.75
C CYS A 234 1.97 -13.09 -10.17
N ILE A 235 2.85 -13.23 -11.18
CA ILE A 235 3.35 -14.55 -11.62
C ILE A 235 4.21 -15.23 -10.56
N GLU A 236 4.56 -14.54 -9.48
CA GLU A 236 5.36 -15.06 -8.38
C GLU A 236 4.49 -15.51 -7.19
N SER A 237 3.17 -15.30 -7.24
CA SER A 237 2.25 -15.60 -6.14
C SER A 237 0.96 -16.29 -6.61
N PRO A 238 0.53 -17.37 -5.93
CA PRO A 238 -0.77 -18.00 -6.20
C PRO A 238 -1.95 -17.19 -5.66
N LEU A 239 -1.70 -16.25 -4.74
CA LEU A 239 -2.69 -15.33 -4.18
C LEU A 239 -2.46 -13.89 -4.70
N PRO A 240 -3.51 -13.06 -4.80
CA PRO A 240 -3.34 -11.65 -5.10
C PRO A 240 -2.38 -10.98 -4.11
N LEU A 241 -1.56 -10.07 -4.62
CA LEU A 241 -0.64 -9.29 -3.80
C LEU A 241 -1.10 -7.85 -3.70
N GLY A 242 -1.16 -7.34 -2.47
CA GLY A 242 -1.22 -5.91 -2.18
C GLY A 242 0.16 -5.28 -2.37
N LEU A 243 0.21 -4.23 -3.18
CA LEU A 243 1.39 -3.42 -3.43
C LEU A 243 1.24 -2.08 -2.73
N ASN A 244 2.24 -1.71 -1.94
CA ASN A 244 2.37 -0.38 -1.36
C ASN A 244 3.75 0.19 -1.74
N TRP A 245 3.75 1.29 -2.50
CA TRP A 245 4.98 1.98 -2.89
C TRP A 245 4.90 3.46 -2.58
N THR A 246 5.95 3.99 -1.94
CA THR A 246 6.17 5.42 -1.68
C THR A 246 7.62 5.75 -1.96
N ARG A 247 7.94 6.13 -3.21
CA ARG A 247 9.28 6.47 -3.73
C ARG A 247 10.37 5.44 -3.42
N LYS A 248 10.89 5.42 -2.19
CA LYS A 248 11.98 4.54 -1.72
C LYS A 248 11.50 3.30 -0.96
N HIS A 249 10.27 3.31 -0.46
CA HIS A 249 9.72 2.17 0.28
C HIS A 249 8.74 1.40 -0.60
N LEU A 250 8.98 0.11 -0.75
CA LEU A 250 8.13 -0.85 -1.42
C LEU A 250 7.81 -1.97 -0.44
N SER A 251 6.55 -2.34 -0.32
CA SER A 251 6.13 -3.57 0.37
C SER A 251 5.09 -4.32 -0.46
N TRP A 252 5.10 -5.63 -0.26
CA TRP A 252 4.16 -6.57 -0.83
C TRP A 252 3.49 -7.34 0.31
N GLU A 253 2.17 -7.51 0.23
CA GLU A 253 1.36 -8.20 1.23
C GLU A 253 0.45 -9.22 0.54
N THR A 254 0.25 -10.38 1.14
CA THR A 254 -0.66 -11.38 0.59
C THR A 254 -2.10 -11.05 0.94
N VAL A 255 -3.02 -11.32 0.00
CA VAL A 255 -4.45 -11.18 0.23
C VAL A 255 -5.10 -12.55 0.12
N GLU A 256 -5.69 -13.01 1.23
CA GLU A 256 -6.30 -14.35 1.31
C GLU A 256 -7.59 -14.49 0.49
N LYS A 257 -8.17 -13.37 0.03
CA LYS A 257 -9.41 -13.34 -0.72
C LYS A 257 -9.19 -12.82 -2.15
N PRO A 258 -9.92 -13.36 -3.14
CA PRO A 258 -9.94 -12.78 -4.47
C PRO A 258 -10.36 -11.31 -4.42
N ILE A 259 -9.58 -10.45 -5.07
CA ILE A 259 -9.85 -9.02 -5.20
C ILE A 259 -9.57 -8.59 -6.64
N ASP A 260 -10.35 -7.64 -7.15
CA ASP A 260 -10.09 -7.08 -8.47
C ASP A 260 -8.74 -6.37 -8.49
N SER A 261 -7.94 -6.66 -9.51
CA SER A 261 -6.62 -6.06 -9.66
C SER A 261 -6.73 -4.60 -10.12
N PHE A 262 -6.08 -3.71 -9.39
CA PHE A 262 -5.97 -2.30 -9.75
C PHE A 262 -4.67 -1.70 -9.18
N LEU A 263 -4.20 -0.63 -9.79
CA LEU A 263 -3.18 0.25 -9.20
C LEU A 263 -3.66 1.70 -9.24
N THR A 264 -3.58 2.33 -8.08
CA THR A 264 -3.85 3.75 -7.88
C THR A 264 -2.53 4.50 -7.75
N PHE A 265 -2.32 5.44 -8.66
CA PHE A 265 -1.15 6.31 -8.72
C PHE A 265 -1.55 7.70 -8.21
N ILE A 266 -0.75 8.25 -7.30
CA ILE A 266 -0.93 9.59 -6.76
C ILE A 266 0.38 10.35 -7.00
N GLY A 267 0.28 11.52 -7.60
CA GLY A 267 1.45 12.29 -8.03
C GLY A 267 1.15 13.75 -8.28
N TYR A 268 2.18 14.58 -8.40
CA TYR A 268 2.03 16.02 -8.53
C TYR A 268 1.57 16.46 -9.92
N GLY A 269 0.63 17.40 -9.96
CA GLY A 269 0.04 17.97 -11.17
C GLY A 269 -0.62 16.92 -12.04
N ASP A 270 -0.91 17.27 -13.28
CA ASP A 270 -1.27 16.27 -14.29
C ASP A 270 0.00 15.49 -14.66
N PHE A 271 -0.01 14.18 -14.41
CA PHE A 271 1.07 13.27 -14.78
C PHE A 271 0.57 12.23 -15.77
N ILE A 272 1.46 11.84 -16.67
CA ILE A 272 1.23 10.76 -17.62
C ILE A 272 1.90 9.51 -17.06
N LEU A 273 1.13 8.44 -16.95
CA LEU A 273 1.68 7.15 -16.55
C LEU A 273 2.49 6.56 -17.72
N PRO A 274 3.74 6.13 -17.49
CA PRO A 274 4.43 5.30 -18.46
C PRO A 274 3.61 4.02 -18.67
N SER A 275 3.73 3.44 -19.87
CA SER A 275 3.09 2.17 -20.19
C SER A 275 3.46 1.12 -19.16
N LEU A 276 2.45 0.41 -18.64
CA LEU A 276 2.69 -0.73 -17.75
C LEU A 276 3.64 -1.72 -18.42
N PRO A 277 4.46 -2.43 -17.63
CA PRO A 277 5.36 -3.45 -18.15
C PRO A 277 4.60 -4.47 -19.00
N LYS A 278 5.27 -4.97 -20.03
CA LYS A 278 4.71 -6.00 -20.89
C LYS A 278 4.41 -7.24 -20.05
N ARG A 279 3.31 -7.93 -20.36
CA ARG A 279 2.95 -9.21 -19.72
C ARG A 279 3.76 -10.36 -20.34
N GLU A 280 5.05 -10.16 -20.57
CA GLU A 280 5.93 -11.17 -21.17
C GLU A 280 6.46 -12.08 -20.07
N ILE A 281 5.84 -13.25 -19.97
CA ILE A 281 6.17 -14.24 -18.95
C ILE A 281 7.42 -15.02 -19.40
N SER A 282 8.54 -14.88 -18.69
CA SER A 282 9.73 -15.71 -18.88
C SER A 282 9.90 -16.71 -17.74
N PHE A 283 10.40 -17.91 -18.04
CA PHE A 283 10.58 -19.00 -17.06
C PHE A 283 11.40 -18.60 -15.83
N GLU A 284 12.46 -17.80 -16.02
CA GLU A 284 13.36 -17.33 -14.95
C GLU A 284 12.69 -16.39 -13.95
N SER A 285 11.58 -15.75 -14.34
CA SER A 285 10.79 -14.82 -13.52
C SER A 285 9.69 -15.49 -12.70
N MET A 286 9.43 -16.79 -12.92
CA MET A 286 8.36 -17.56 -12.26
C MET A 286 8.87 -18.42 -11.08
N ILE A 287 10.05 -18.10 -10.56
CA ILE A 287 10.58 -18.75 -9.36
C ILE A 287 9.76 -18.25 -8.18
N PRO A 288 9.01 -19.12 -7.47
CA PRO A 288 8.23 -18.69 -6.32
C PRO A 288 9.16 -18.04 -5.29
N LEU A 289 8.80 -16.84 -4.85
CA LEU A 289 9.37 -16.26 -3.64
C LEU A 289 9.08 -17.28 -2.54
N GLY A 290 10.11 -17.83 -1.90
CA GLY A 290 9.94 -18.98 -1.02
C GLY A 290 8.90 -18.78 0.08
N SER A 291 8.36 -19.90 0.56
CA SER A 291 7.55 -20.09 1.77
C SER A 291 6.09 -19.62 1.79
N TYR A 292 5.35 -19.79 0.69
CA TYR A 292 3.89 -19.60 0.72
C TYR A 292 3.17 -20.96 0.74
N ASP A 293 2.61 -21.29 1.90
CA ASP A 293 1.95 -22.54 2.34
C ASP A 293 2.86 -23.76 2.67
N LYS A 294 3.40 -23.73 3.89
CA LYS A 294 4.18 -24.82 4.53
C LYS A 294 3.33 -25.94 5.14
N ARG A 295 1.99 -25.94 5.01
CA ARG A 295 1.18 -27.01 5.61
C ARG A 295 1.48 -28.31 4.87
N GLN A 296 2.04 -29.27 5.61
CA GLN A 296 2.37 -30.61 5.12
C GLN A 296 1.16 -31.53 5.27
N GLY A 297 0.98 -32.47 4.33
CA GLY A 297 -0.02 -33.52 4.46
C GLY A 297 -1.45 -33.09 4.11
N ILE A 298 -1.63 -31.90 3.53
CA ILE A 298 -2.94 -31.40 3.07
C ILE A 298 -2.96 -31.35 1.54
N ALA A 299 -4.01 -31.92 0.97
CA ALA A 299 -4.39 -31.85 -0.43
C ALA A 299 -5.82 -31.27 -0.54
N TYR A 300 -6.30 -31.05 -1.76
CA TYR A 300 -7.68 -30.62 -2.01
C TYR A 300 -8.36 -31.54 -3.01
N LEU A 301 -9.64 -31.82 -2.74
CA LEU A 301 -10.54 -32.54 -3.62
C LEU A 301 -11.86 -31.77 -3.68
N LYS A 302 -12.23 -31.27 -4.86
CA LYS A 302 -13.45 -30.48 -5.11
C LYS A 302 -13.56 -29.29 -4.14
N GLY A 303 -12.46 -28.59 -3.93
CA GLY A 303 -12.35 -27.45 -3.00
C GLY A 303 -12.32 -27.82 -1.51
N MET A 304 -12.49 -29.10 -1.14
CA MET A 304 -12.43 -29.55 0.25
C MET A 304 -11.02 -30.02 0.63
N PRO A 305 -10.50 -29.62 1.80
CA PRO A 305 -9.22 -30.12 2.27
C PRO A 305 -9.32 -31.60 2.65
N VAL A 306 -8.36 -32.39 2.17
CA VAL A 306 -8.22 -33.84 2.44
C VAL A 306 -6.75 -34.15 2.76
N ASP A 307 -6.45 -35.35 3.24
CA ASP A 307 -5.06 -35.79 3.35
C ASP A 307 -4.48 -36.15 1.96
N GLU A 308 -3.15 -36.06 1.85
CA GLU A 308 -2.43 -36.32 0.59
C GLU A 308 -2.62 -37.74 0.04
N LEU A 309 -2.77 -38.74 0.91
CA LEU A 309 -2.97 -40.13 0.49
C LEU A 309 -4.33 -40.29 -0.17
N THR A 310 -5.39 -39.77 0.46
CA THR A 310 -6.75 -39.76 -0.11
C THR A 310 -6.77 -39.08 -1.48
N ALA A 311 -6.14 -37.90 -1.61
CA ALA A 311 -6.07 -37.22 -2.91
C ALA A 311 -5.27 -38.01 -3.95
N ALA A 312 -4.17 -38.67 -3.56
CA ALA A 312 -3.40 -39.51 -4.46
C ALA A 312 -4.22 -40.72 -4.95
N GLU A 313 -4.95 -41.39 -4.06
CA GLU A 313 -5.82 -42.52 -4.41
C GLU A 313 -6.95 -42.10 -5.35
N GLU A 314 -7.58 -40.95 -5.11
CA GLU A 314 -8.61 -40.42 -6.00
C GLU A 314 -8.04 -40.04 -7.37
N LEU A 315 -6.85 -39.41 -7.42
CA LEU A 315 -6.19 -39.10 -8.68
C LEU A 315 -5.89 -40.37 -9.49
N LEU A 316 -5.49 -41.46 -8.84
CA LEU A 316 -5.21 -42.75 -9.50
C LEU A 316 -6.48 -43.45 -10.02
N LYS A 317 -7.65 -43.14 -9.47
CA LYS A 317 -8.95 -43.67 -9.94
C LYS A 317 -9.49 -42.91 -11.16
N GLU A 318 -9.02 -41.69 -11.40
CA GLU A 318 -9.50 -40.85 -12.50
C GLU A 318 -9.07 -41.36 -13.89
N ASP A 319 -10.02 -41.43 -14.82
CA ASP A 319 -9.69 -41.71 -16.22
C ASP A 319 -9.18 -40.43 -16.91
N LEU A 320 -7.86 -40.38 -17.10
CA LEU A 320 -7.14 -39.26 -17.71
C LEU A 320 -6.80 -39.50 -19.19
N LYS A 321 -7.37 -40.51 -19.86
CA LYS A 321 -7.12 -40.79 -21.30
C LYS A 321 -7.41 -39.61 -22.23
N ASP A 322 -8.41 -38.80 -21.90
CA ASP A 322 -8.77 -37.64 -22.70
C ASP A 322 -8.23 -36.33 -22.10
N ALA A 323 -7.37 -36.41 -21.08
CA ALA A 323 -6.77 -35.25 -20.47
C ALA A 323 -5.63 -34.69 -21.33
N VAL A 324 -5.51 -33.36 -21.35
CA VAL A 324 -4.32 -32.69 -21.88
C VAL A 324 -3.32 -32.50 -20.74
N LEU A 325 -2.07 -32.94 -20.96
CA LEU A 325 -0.99 -32.75 -20.00
C LEU A 325 -0.29 -31.42 -20.28
N LEU A 326 -0.19 -30.59 -19.24
CA LEU A 326 0.64 -29.39 -19.20
C LEU A 326 1.80 -29.61 -18.22
N THR A 327 3.03 -29.52 -18.71
CA THR A 327 4.25 -29.77 -17.93
C THR A 327 5.41 -28.92 -18.44
N HIS A 328 6.43 -28.68 -17.59
CA HIS A 328 7.71 -28.15 -18.05
C HIS A 328 8.55 -29.25 -18.72
N GLU A 329 9.46 -28.86 -19.61
CA GLU A 329 10.27 -29.78 -20.40
C GLU A 329 11.18 -30.62 -19.47
N GLY A 330 11.13 -31.95 -19.61
CA GLY A 330 11.91 -32.90 -18.81
C GLY A 330 11.37 -33.20 -17.41
N ALA A 331 10.23 -32.65 -17.00
CA ALA A 331 9.64 -32.86 -15.67
C ALA A 331 8.84 -34.16 -15.52
N PHE A 332 8.31 -34.65 -16.65
CA PHE A 332 7.41 -35.78 -16.68
C PHE A 332 8.10 -36.96 -17.37
N GLU A 333 8.71 -37.84 -16.56
CA GLU A 333 9.20 -39.14 -17.00
C GLU A 333 8.18 -40.21 -16.60
N CYS A 334 7.32 -40.61 -17.54
CA CYS A 334 6.41 -41.75 -17.33
C CYS A 334 6.99 -43.00 -18.00
N SER A 335 7.17 -44.07 -17.21
CA SER A 335 7.73 -45.35 -17.69
C SER A 335 6.67 -46.43 -18.00
N LEU A 336 5.37 -46.11 -17.88
CA LEU A 336 4.24 -47.03 -18.06
C LEU A 336 3.11 -46.44 -18.94
N ASP A 337 2.16 -47.28 -19.34
CA ASP A 337 1.08 -47.06 -20.33
C ASP A 337 0.17 -45.83 -20.11
N VAL A 338 0.30 -45.09 -19.00
CA VAL A 338 -0.42 -43.82 -18.76
C VAL A 338 0.06 -42.71 -19.69
N GLY A 339 1.37 -42.65 -19.99
CA GLY A 339 1.92 -41.74 -21.00
C GLY A 339 1.40 -42.02 -22.42
N LYS A 340 1.03 -43.28 -22.72
CA LYS A 340 0.40 -43.67 -24.01
C LYS A 340 -1.09 -43.35 -24.07
N LYS A 341 -1.70 -43.01 -22.94
CA LYS A 341 -3.13 -42.69 -22.83
C LYS A 341 -3.40 -41.19 -22.92
N LEU A 342 -2.43 -40.32 -22.67
CA LEU A 342 -2.58 -38.87 -22.79
C LEU A 342 -2.61 -38.46 -24.27
N LYS A 343 -3.67 -37.77 -24.70
CA LYS A 343 -3.92 -37.43 -26.12
C LYS A 343 -2.97 -36.36 -26.67
N ILE A 344 -2.59 -35.38 -25.86
CA ILE A 344 -1.77 -34.24 -26.28
C ILE A 344 -0.85 -33.85 -25.12
N GLU A 345 0.46 -33.89 -25.38
CA GLU A 345 1.48 -33.30 -24.52
C GLU A 345 1.76 -31.88 -25.04
N LEU A 346 1.31 -30.86 -24.29
CA LEU A 346 1.67 -29.47 -24.59
C LEU A 346 2.81 -29.05 -23.66
N ARG A 347 3.99 -28.87 -24.25
CA ARG A 347 5.18 -28.41 -23.55
C ARG A 347 5.14 -26.90 -23.36
N PHE A 348 5.59 -26.46 -22.19
CA PHE A 348 5.43 -25.10 -21.67
C PHE A 348 5.98 -23.94 -22.56
N CYS A 349 6.77 -24.20 -23.60
CA CYS A 349 7.66 -23.21 -24.21
C CYS A 349 7.00 -21.98 -24.86
N HIS A 350 5.70 -21.96 -25.21
CA HIS A 350 5.08 -20.83 -25.96
C HIS A 350 3.61 -20.47 -25.60
N LEU A 351 3.18 -20.66 -24.35
CA LEU A 351 1.78 -20.92 -23.98
C LEU A 351 0.73 -19.78 -24.02
N HIS A 352 1.06 -18.51 -24.29
CA HIS A 352 -0.02 -17.52 -24.47
C HIS A 352 -0.90 -17.86 -25.71
N ARG A 353 -0.34 -18.61 -26.68
CA ARG A 353 -1.07 -19.11 -27.85
C ARG A 353 -1.79 -20.44 -27.62
N SER A 354 -1.37 -21.25 -26.64
CA SER A 354 -1.84 -22.63 -26.48
C SER A 354 -3.03 -22.79 -25.54
N LEU A 355 -3.34 -21.84 -24.64
CA LEU A 355 -4.58 -21.93 -23.84
C LEU A 355 -5.84 -21.81 -24.71
N ASP A 356 -5.75 -21.12 -25.85
CA ASP A 356 -6.84 -21.09 -26.84
C ASP A 356 -7.09 -22.48 -27.45
N GLU A 357 -6.07 -23.34 -27.52
CA GLU A 357 -6.17 -24.72 -27.99
C GLU A 357 -6.87 -25.63 -26.96
N LEU A 358 -7.02 -25.17 -25.71
CA LEU A 358 -7.70 -25.89 -24.63
C LEU A 358 -9.19 -25.58 -24.52
N LYS A 359 -9.77 -24.79 -25.43
CA LYS A 359 -11.18 -24.35 -25.36
C LYS A 359 -12.20 -25.49 -25.29
N ASP A 360 -11.90 -26.63 -25.91
CA ASP A 360 -12.80 -27.80 -26.00
C ASP A 360 -12.34 -28.98 -25.13
N VAL A 361 -11.34 -28.76 -24.27
CA VAL A 361 -10.75 -29.82 -23.45
C VAL A 361 -11.56 -30.01 -22.17
N LYS A 362 -11.95 -31.27 -21.87
CA LYS A 362 -12.75 -31.60 -20.69
C LYS A 362 -11.93 -31.80 -19.41
N LYS A 363 -10.68 -32.27 -19.55
CA LYS A 363 -9.77 -32.57 -18.43
C LYS A 363 -8.37 -32.03 -18.73
N VAL A 364 -7.76 -31.38 -17.75
CA VAL A 364 -6.39 -30.87 -17.86
C VAL A 364 -5.59 -31.35 -16.65
N LEU A 365 -4.44 -31.97 -16.90
CA LEU A 365 -3.49 -32.35 -15.87
C LEU A 365 -2.32 -31.37 -15.88
N LEU A 366 -2.16 -30.63 -14.79
CA LEU A 366 -1.02 -29.76 -14.53
C LEU A 366 0.01 -30.56 -13.74
N TRP A 367 1.15 -30.83 -14.34
CA TRP A 367 2.21 -31.60 -13.71
C TRP A 367 3.47 -30.75 -13.53
N ASP A 368 3.84 -30.56 -12.27
CA ASP A 368 5.10 -29.95 -11.86
C ASP A 368 5.37 -28.60 -12.58
N LEU A 369 4.30 -27.83 -12.75
CA LEU A 369 4.38 -26.48 -13.28
C LEU A 369 4.79 -25.51 -12.15
N PRO A 370 5.41 -24.36 -12.47
CA PRO A 370 5.55 -23.28 -11.50
C PRO A 370 4.19 -22.97 -10.85
N ASP A 371 4.12 -22.90 -9.52
CA ASP A 371 2.83 -22.90 -8.79
C ASP A 371 1.90 -21.74 -9.21
N ALA A 372 2.48 -20.57 -9.48
CA ALA A 372 1.71 -19.43 -9.96
C ALA A 372 1.19 -19.61 -11.40
N TYR A 373 1.94 -20.32 -12.25
CA TYR A 373 1.44 -20.70 -13.57
C TYR A 373 0.32 -21.73 -13.45
N ALA A 374 0.45 -22.70 -12.56
CA ALA A 374 -0.64 -23.64 -12.29
C ALA A 374 -1.89 -22.91 -11.79
N SER A 375 -1.74 -21.94 -10.89
CA SER A 375 -2.84 -21.06 -10.42
C SER A 375 -3.52 -20.33 -11.58
N TYR A 376 -2.73 -19.74 -12.49
CA TYR A 376 -3.25 -19.10 -13.70
C TYR A 376 -4.09 -20.04 -14.56
N VAL A 377 -3.58 -21.24 -14.84
CA VAL A 377 -4.28 -22.21 -15.67
C VAL A 377 -5.57 -22.67 -15.00
N VAL A 378 -5.53 -23.00 -13.70
CA VAL A 378 -6.73 -23.33 -12.91
C VAL A 378 -7.76 -22.21 -13.01
N LYS A 379 -7.38 -20.95 -12.77
CA LYS A 379 -8.30 -19.81 -12.82
C LYS A 379 -8.93 -19.61 -14.19
N LYS A 380 -8.23 -19.89 -15.29
CA LYS A 380 -8.74 -19.74 -16.66
C LYS A 380 -9.62 -20.90 -17.13
N LEU A 381 -9.39 -22.10 -16.60
CA LEU A 381 -10.01 -23.32 -17.09
C LEU A 381 -11.01 -23.96 -16.12
N LYS A 382 -11.04 -23.58 -14.84
CA LYS A 382 -11.90 -24.23 -13.82
C LYS A 382 -13.38 -24.28 -14.19
N ASP A 383 -13.89 -23.27 -14.89
CA ASP A 383 -15.30 -23.21 -15.31
C ASP A 383 -15.57 -23.97 -16.64
N LYS A 384 -14.52 -24.45 -17.29
CA LYS A 384 -14.56 -25.07 -18.64
C LYS A 384 -14.12 -26.53 -18.65
N ALA A 385 -13.21 -26.90 -17.75
CA ALA A 385 -12.56 -28.19 -17.68
C ALA A 385 -12.32 -28.59 -16.22
N GLN A 386 -12.29 -29.89 -15.96
CA GLN A 386 -11.76 -30.41 -14.71
C GLN A 386 -10.24 -30.26 -14.71
N VAL A 387 -9.72 -29.47 -13.78
CA VAL A 387 -8.28 -29.21 -13.68
C VAL A 387 -7.71 -30.02 -12.51
N PHE A 388 -6.79 -30.94 -12.82
CA PHE A 388 -6.05 -31.73 -11.86
C PHE A 388 -4.66 -31.10 -11.71
N HIS A 389 -4.27 -30.75 -10.49
CA HIS A 389 -3.00 -30.12 -10.20
C HIS A 389 -2.11 -31.01 -9.35
N VAL A 390 -0.92 -31.30 -9.86
CA VAL A 390 0.14 -32.02 -9.15
C VAL A 390 1.36 -31.10 -9.13
N GLY A 391 1.57 -30.43 -7.98
CA GLY A 391 2.61 -29.41 -7.81
C GLY A 391 3.68 -29.82 -6.80
N ARG A 392 4.81 -29.12 -6.75
CA ARG A 392 5.88 -29.42 -5.77
C ARG A 392 5.69 -28.70 -4.44
N GLN A 393 5.26 -27.44 -4.46
CA GLN A 393 5.29 -26.59 -3.26
C GLN A 393 3.89 -26.18 -2.82
N PHE A 394 2.94 -26.02 -3.74
CA PHE A 394 1.62 -25.48 -3.43
C PHE A 394 0.46 -26.43 -3.76
N THR A 395 -0.68 -26.20 -3.11
CA THR A 395 -1.97 -26.81 -3.44
C THR A 395 -2.99 -25.75 -3.82
N LEU A 396 -3.73 -25.95 -4.90
CA LEU A 396 -4.72 -25.01 -5.43
C LEU A 396 -6.15 -25.50 -5.11
N PRO A 397 -6.88 -24.88 -4.16
CA PRO A 397 -8.25 -25.30 -3.80
C PRO A 397 -9.24 -25.17 -4.96
N ASP A 398 -8.99 -24.24 -5.87
CA ASP A 398 -9.81 -24.00 -7.06
C ASP A 398 -9.68 -25.11 -8.13
N ALA A 399 -8.72 -26.03 -7.98
CA ALA A 399 -8.60 -27.20 -8.84
C ALA A 399 -9.62 -28.28 -8.43
N GLU A 400 -10.02 -29.13 -9.39
CA GLU A 400 -10.86 -30.30 -9.11
C GLU A 400 -10.16 -31.23 -8.10
N LEU A 401 -8.84 -31.36 -8.25
CA LEU A 401 -7.96 -32.04 -7.33
C LEU A 401 -6.62 -31.33 -7.32
N SER A 402 -6.06 -31.09 -6.14
CA SER A 402 -4.70 -30.57 -6.00
C SER A 402 -3.89 -31.36 -4.99
N LEU A 403 -2.74 -31.88 -5.43
CA LEU A 403 -1.83 -32.70 -4.63
C LEU A 403 -0.40 -32.14 -4.69
N LYS A 404 0.30 -32.19 -3.55
CA LYS A 404 1.74 -31.88 -3.45
C LYS A 404 2.58 -33.14 -3.64
N VAL A 405 3.66 -32.98 -4.40
CA VAL A 405 4.69 -34.00 -4.66
C VAL A 405 6.05 -33.38 -4.38
N ASP A 406 6.33 -33.23 -3.09
CA ASP A 406 7.51 -32.56 -2.54
C ASP A 406 8.75 -33.47 -2.43
N THR A 407 8.60 -34.77 -2.70
CA THR A 407 9.70 -35.75 -2.67
C THR A 407 9.79 -36.55 -3.96
N LYS A 408 11.02 -36.97 -4.31
CA LYS A 408 11.27 -37.86 -5.46
C LYS A 408 10.55 -39.20 -5.33
N GLU A 409 10.29 -39.67 -4.12
CA GLU A 409 9.61 -40.93 -3.86
C GLU A 409 8.11 -40.82 -4.18
N LYS A 410 7.43 -39.78 -3.67
CA LYS A 410 6.03 -39.48 -4.06
C LYS A 410 5.88 -39.34 -5.57
N ALA A 411 6.83 -38.65 -6.23
CA ALA A 411 6.83 -38.50 -7.67
C ALA A 411 6.90 -39.85 -8.39
N ARG A 412 7.80 -40.74 -7.97
CA ARG A 412 7.95 -42.09 -8.54
C ARG A 412 6.71 -42.96 -8.33
N VAL A 413 5.99 -42.81 -7.22
CA VAL A 413 4.77 -43.58 -6.96
C VAL A 413 3.65 -43.15 -7.88
N LEU A 414 3.52 -41.85 -8.15
CA LEU A 414 2.46 -41.31 -9.03
C LEU A 414 2.76 -41.48 -10.53
N THR A 415 4.03 -41.61 -10.93
CA THR A 415 4.41 -41.83 -12.33
C THR A 415 4.54 -43.31 -12.73
N ARG A 416 4.48 -44.23 -11.77
CA ARG A 416 4.37 -45.68 -11.97
C ARG A 416 2.90 -46.07 -12.06
#